data_AF-A0A0E9WBX8-F1
#
_entry.id   AF-A0A0E9WBX8-F1
#
_cell.length_a   1.000
_cell.length_b   1.000
_cell.length_c   1.000
_cell.angle_alpha   90.00
_cell.angle_beta   90.00
_cell.angle_gamma   90.00
#
_symmetry.space_group_name_H-M   'P 1'
#
loop_
_entity.id
_entity.type
_entity.pdbx_description
1 polymer ?
#
loop_
_entity_poly.entity_id
_entity_poly.type
_entity_poly.pdbx_seq_one_letter_code
_entity_poly.pdbx_strand_id
1 'polypeptide(L)'
;MQVLYQDHRIALTTANSRGAPECRALLADTLLRGDGETLLKQAMIMANPISSQRLKRHAGIQIRSFQGGLRSLTEEGTNCYYKTGYVKLISEYQKMGIIDQNAEGRLKTWVKENQHLSKNTPEYNQILQRLKPLGT
;
A
#
# COMPACT_ATOMS: atom_id res chain seq x y z
N MET A 1 11.93 16.29 4.39
CA MET A 1 11.61 15.29 3.35
C MET A 1 10.09 15.27 3.20
N GLN A 2 9.55 15.83 2.13
CA GLN A 2 8.10 15.87 1.87
C GLN A 2 7.74 14.76 0.88
N VAL A 3 6.70 13.96 1.18
CA VAL A 3 6.04 13.13 0.17
C VAL A 3 5.54 14.05 -0.90
N LEU A 4 5.84 13.75 -2.15
CA LEU A 4 5.43 14.62 -3.24
C LEU A 4 3.94 14.42 -3.46
N TYR A 5 3.23 15.50 -3.79
CA TYR A 5 1.80 15.48 -4.11
C TYR A 5 1.43 14.39 -5.13
N GLN A 6 2.35 14.02 -6.02
CA GLN A 6 2.15 12.95 -7.00
C GLN A 6 2.03 11.55 -6.38
N ASP A 7 2.81 11.24 -5.33
CA ASP A 7 2.76 9.94 -4.66
C ASP A 7 1.37 9.70 -4.04
N HIS A 8 0.79 10.76 -3.45
CA HIS A 8 -0.58 10.75 -2.95
C HIS A 8 -1.61 10.48 -4.05
N ARG A 9 -1.41 11.00 -5.27
CA ARG A 9 -2.33 10.75 -6.39
C ARG A 9 -2.21 9.35 -6.97
N ILE A 10 -1.05 8.73 -6.85
CA ILE A 10 -0.80 7.37 -7.36
C ILE A 10 -1.31 6.31 -6.39
N ALA A 11 -1.26 6.57 -5.08
CA ALA A 11 -1.76 5.65 -4.06
C ALA A 11 -3.20 5.21 -4.33
N LEU A 12 -3.49 3.93 -4.11
CA LEU A 12 -4.82 3.34 -4.25
C LEU A 12 -5.77 3.73 -3.11
N THR A 13 -5.25 4.36 -2.05
CA THR A 13 -6.04 4.80 -0.90
C THR A 13 -6.70 6.17 -1.10
N THR A 14 -6.32 6.95 -2.13
CA THR A 14 -6.80 8.33 -2.29
C THR A 14 -8.02 8.45 -3.21
N ALA A 15 -8.92 9.36 -2.80
CA ALA A 15 -10.34 9.42 -3.15
C ALA A 15 -10.70 9.30 -4.64
N ASN A 16 -9.90 9.90 -5.54
CA ASN A 16 -10.20 9.96 -6.96
C ASN A 16 -9.49 8.90 -7.82
N SER A 17 -8.75 7.97 -7.21
CA SER A 17 -8.11 6.90 -7.98
C SER A 17 -9.11 5.79 -8.35
N ARG A 18 -9.12 5.38 -9.62
CA ARG A 18 -9.90 4.20 -10.07
C ARG A 18 -9.38 2.98 -9.30
N GLY A 19 -10.27 2.37 -8.52
CA GLY A 19 -9.95 1.30 -7.57
C GLY A 19 -9.99 1.69 -6.09
N ALA A 20 -10.01 2.98 -5.75
CA ALA A 20 -10.05 3.40 -4.34
C ALA A 20 -11.28 2.90 -3.55
N PRO A 21 -12.51 2.89 -4.11
CA PRO A 21 -13.66 2.31 -3.41
C PRO A 21 -13.46 0.82 -3.09
N GLU A 22 -12.96 0.05 -4.05
CA GLU A 22 -12.69 -1.38 -3.91
C GLU A 22 -11.60 -1.66 -2.87
N CYS A 23 -10.54 -0.85 -2.87
CA CYS A 23 -9.48 -0.92 -1.87
C CYS A 23 -9.98 -0.60 -0.46
N ARG A 24 -10.83 0.43 -0.30
CA ARG A 24 -11.44 0.76 1.00
C ARG A 24 -12.40 -0.33 1.47
N ALA A 25 -13.18 -0.91 0.56
CA ALA A 25 -14.05 -2.04 0.88
C ALA A 25 -13.23 -3.23 1.38
N LEU A 26 -12.14 -3.59 0.69
CA LEU A 26 -11.24 -4.66 1.12
C LEU A 26 -10.65 -4.39 2.52
N LEU A 27 -10.17 -3.18 2.78
CA LEU A 27 -9.64 -2.82 4.11
C LEU A 27 -10.73 -2.89 5.20
N ALA A 28 -11.96 -2.45 4.89
CA ALA A 28 -13.08 -2.56 5.82
C ALA A 28 -13.43 -4.03 6.13
N ASP A 29 -13.48 -4.88 5.10
CA ASP A 29 -13.73 -6.32 5.25
C ASP A 29 -12.65 -6.99 6.12
N THR A 30 -11.37 -6.64 5.91
CA THR A 30 -10.26 -7.16 6.71
C THR A 30 -10.30 -6.66 8.15
N LEU A 31 -10.63 -5.38 8.37
CA LEU A 31 -10.80 -4.81 9.70
C LEU A 31 -11.93 -5.51 10.47
N LEU A 32 -13.08 -5.76 9.83
CA LEU A 32 -14.22 -6.44 10.45
C LEU A 32 -13.92 -7.90 10.86
N ARG A 33 -12.93 -8.53 10.23
CA ARG A 33 -12.45 -9.87 10.61
C ARG A 33 -11.47 -9.86 11.79
N GLY A 34 -11.04 -8.69 12.24
CA GLY A 34 -10.05 -8.54 13.30
C GLY A 34 -8.61 -8.89 12.89
N ASP A 35 -8.32 -8.99 11.59
CA ASP A 35 -6.98 -9.32 11.10
C ASP A 35 -6.13 -8.06 10.91
N GLY A 36 -5.60 -7.54 12.02
CA GLY A 36 -4.79 -6.33 12.04
C GLY A 36 -3.48 -6.45 11.26
N GLU A 37 -2.89 -7.64 11.19
CA GLU A 37 -1.64 -7.87 10.45
C GLU A 37 -1.87 -7.76 8.94
N THR A 38 -2.88 -8.46 8.41
CA THR A 38 -3.23 -8.37 6.99
C THR A 38 -3.74 -6.98 6.62
N LEU A 39 -4.51 -6.32 7.51
CA LEU A 39 -4.97 -4.95 7.30
C LEU A 39 -3.79 -4.00 7.05
N LEU A 40 -2.76 -4.06 7.90
CA LEU A 40 -1.59 -3.21 7.78
C LEU A 40 -0.79 -3.52 6.52
N LYS A 41 -0.57 -4.79 6.17
CA LYS A 41 0.12 -5.17 4.92
C LYS A 41 -0.62 -4.64 3.69
N GLN A 42 -1.94 -4.82 3.63
CA GLN A 42 -2.77 -4.31 2.54
C GLN A 42 -2.69 -2.78 2.45
N ALA A 43 -2.86 -2.08 3.57
CA ALA A 43 -2.78 -0.62 3.62
C ALA A 43 -1.41 -0.10 3.16
N MET A 44 -0.32 -0.73 3.58
CA MET A 44 1.05 -0.37 3.17
C MET A 44 1.30 -0.63 1.68
N ILE A 45 0.77 -1.71 1.11
CA ILE A 45 0.85 -1.96 -0.34
C ILE A 45 0.08 -0.87 -1.10
N MET A 46 -1.15 -0.55 -0.67
CA MET A 46 -2.01 0.44 -1.33
C MET A 46 -1.54 1.89 -1.14
N ALA A 47 -0.82 2.20 -0.06
CA ALA A 47 -0.28 3.53 0.20
C ALA A 47 1.05 3.78 -0.55
N ASN A 48 1.77 2.72 -0.91
CA ASN A 48 3.03 2.85 -1.63
C ASN A 48 2.77 3.16 -3.13
N PRO A 49 3.38 4.23 -3.68
CA PRO A 49 3.12 4.64 -5.06
C PRO A 49 3.63 3.61 -6.08
N ILE A 50 4.78 2.97 -5.82
CA ILE A 50 5.36 1.94 -6.70
C ILE A 50 4.43 0.73 -6.77
N SER A 51 4.02 0.21 -5.61
CA SER A 51 3.12 -0.95 -5.54
C SER A 51 1.73 -0.64 -6.13
N SER A 52 1.20 0.54 -5.85
CA SER A 52 -0.09 1.00 -6.40
C SER A 52 -0.06 1.11 -7.92
N GLN A 53 1.02 1.65 -8.48
CA GLN A 53 1.18 1.75 -9.93
C GLN A 53 1.29 0.35 -10.56
N ARG A 54 2.05 -0.56 -9.96
CA ARG A 54 2.15 -1.96 -10.41
C ARG A 54 0.78 -2.66 -10.36
N LEU A 55 0.03 -2.50 -9.27
CA LEU A 55 -1.31 -3.08 -9.12
C LEU A 55 -2.26 -2.58 -10.21
N LYS A 56 -2.29 -1.27 -10.48
CA LYS A 56 -3.09 -0.69 -11.56
C LYS A 56 -2.72 -1.28 -12.92
N ARG A 57 -1.42 -1.39 -13.23
CA ARG A 57 -0.95 -2.02 -14.49
C ARG A 57 -1.38 -3.49 -14.58
N HIS A 58 -1.16 -4.28 -13.53
CA HIS A 58 -1.53 -5.71 -13.52
C HIS A 58 -3.05 -5.94 -13.55
N ALA A 59 -3.82 -4.98 -13.04
CA ALA A 59 -5.29 -4.99 -13.10
C ALA A 59 -5.84 -4.49 -14.45
N GLY A 60 -4.99 -4.07 -15.40
CA GLY A 60 -5.44 -3.48 -16.68
C GLY A 60 -6.08 -2.09 -16.52
N ILE A 61 -5.89 -1.42 -15.40
CA ILE A 61 -6.43 -0.08 -15.16
C ILE A 61 -5.55 0.92 -15.93
N GLN A 62 -6.12 1.58 -16.93
CA GLN A 62 -5.41 2.62 -17.68
C GLN A 62 -4.86 3.70 -16.75
N ILE A 63 -3.54 3.85 -16.77
CA ILE A 63 -2.84 4.90 -16.05
C ILE A 63 -2.62 6.02 -17.05
N ARG A 64 -3.28 7.17 -16.85
CA ARG A 64 -2.93 8.37 -17.62
C ARG A 64 -1.45 8.67 -17.31
N SER A 65 -0.60 8.59 -18.33
CA SER A 65 0.81 8.95 -18.21
C SER A 65 0.87 10.40 -17.74
N PHE A 66 1.41 10.61 -16.54
CA PHE A 66 1.61 11.95 -16.03
C PHE A 66 2.88 12.50 -16.71
N GLN A 67 2.72 13.10 -17.88
CA GLN A 67 3.76 13.90 -18.52
C GLN A 67 3.90 15.21 -17.73
N GLY A 68 4.66 15.16 -16.64
CA GLY A 68 4.99 16.34 -15.86
C GLY A 68 6.37 16.17 -15.25
N GLY A 69 7.37 16.81 -15.86
CA GLY A 69 8.78 16.81 -15.44
C GLY A 69 9.01 17.53 -14.11
N LEU A 70 8.44 17.01 -13.02
CA LEU A 70 8.78 17.44 -11.67
C LEU A 70 9.58 16.33 -10.97
N ARG A 71 10.61 16.77 -10.22
CA ARG A 71 11.51 15.93 -9.43
C ARG A 71 10.73 14.89 -8.63
N SER A 72 10.74 13.65 -9.09
CA SER A 72 10.36 12.48 -8.28
C SER A 72 11.54 12.11 -7.39
N LEU A 73 11.27 11.65 -6.17
CA LEU A 73 12.25 10.84 -5.45
C LEU A 73 12.62 9.64 -6.33
N THR A 74 13.87 9.17 -6.23
CA THR A 74 14.25 7.89 -6.84
C THR A 74 13.41 6.77 -6.20
N GLU A 75 13.27 5.62 -6.87
CA GLU A 75 12.54 4.49 -6.29
C GLU A 75 13.11 4.11 -4.91
N GLU A 76 14.43 4.18 -4.74
CA GLU A 76 15.13 3.94 -3.47
C GLU A 76 14.77 5.00 -2.42
N GLY A 77 14.76 6.28 -2.80
CA GLY A 77 14.38 7.39 -1.92
C GLY A 77 12.95 7.28 -1.44
N THR A 78 12.03 6.95 -2.36
CA THR A 78 10.62 6.69 -2.05
C THR A 78 10.47 5.50 -1.12
N ASN A 79 11.14 4.37 -1.41
CA ASN A 79 11.06 3.18 -0.58
C ASN A 79 11.60 3.44 0.84
N CYS A 80 12.73 4.14 0.96
CA CYS A 80 13.31 4.51 2.25
C CYS A 80 12.32 5.34 3.09
N TYR A 81 11.73 6.38 2.48
CA TYR A 81 10.74 7.24 3.15
C TYR A 81 9.55 6.42 3.68
N TYR A 82 8.93 5.61 2.82
CA TYR A 82 7.75 4.83 3.19
C TYR A 82 8.07 3.76 4.25
N LYS A 83 9.24 3.10 4.18
CA LYS A 83 9.66 2.14 5.21
C LYS A 83 9.78 2.78 6.58
N THR A 84 10.37 3.97 6.67
CA THR A 84 10.45 4.71 7.93
C THR A 84 9.05 5.02 8.47
N GLY A 85 8.12 5.43 7.60
CA GLY A 85 6.72 5.65 7.96
C GLY A 85 6.04 4.38 8.47
N TYR A 86 6.22 3.26 7.78
CA TYR A 86 5.59 1.98 8.11
C TYR A 86 6.07 1.43 9.45
N VAL A 87 7.37 1.48 9.75
CA VAL A 87 7.89 1.02 11.06
C VAL A 87 7.29 1.84 12.21
N LYS A 88 7.10 3.15 12.03
CA LYS A 88 6.42 4.01 13.01
C LYS A 88 4.96 3.62 13.15
N LEU A 89 4.24 3.48 12.03
CA LEU A 89 2.83 3.09 12.01
C LEU A 89 2.58 1.75 12.72
N ILE A 90 3.42 0.75 12.47
CA ILE A 90 3.35 -0.57 13.13
C ILE A 90 3.46 -0.42 14.65
N SER A 91 4.44 0.35 15.11
CA SER A 91 4.65 0.58 16.55
C SER A 91 3.45 1.28 17.20
N GLU A 92 2.84 2.24 16.51
CA GLU A 92 1.64 2.92 17.04
C GLU A 92 0.40 2.01 17.07
N TYR A 93 0.21 1.16 16.05
CA TYR A 93 -0.90 0.21 16.03
C TYR A 93 -0.78 -0.86 17.12
N GLN A 94 0.46 -1.26 17.45
CA GLN A 94 0.72 -2.14 18.58
C GLN A 94 0.34 -1.46 19.92
N LYS A 95 0.74 -0.19 20.12
CA LYS A 95 0.37 0.58 21.32
C LYS A 95 -1.14 0.76 21.47
N MET A 96 -1.86 0.87 20.34
CA MET A 96 -3.33 0.97 20.32
C MET A 96 -4.03 -0.37 20.57
N GLY A 97 -3.30 -1.48 20.68
CA GLY A 97 -3.86 -2.81 20.85
C GLY A 97 -4.52 -3.40 19.61
N ILE A 98 -4.26 -2.81 18.43
CA ILE A 98 -4.80 -3.31 17.14
C ILE A 98 -4.04 -4.55 16.68
N ILE A 99 -2.76 -4.64 17.04
CA ILE A 99 -1.89 -5.80 16.81
C ILE A 99 -1.14 -6.16 18.08
N ASP A 100 -0.77 -7.43 18.23
CA ASP A 100 0.07 -7.88 19.34
C ASP A 100 1.57 -7.68 19.05
N GLN A 101 2.42 -7.96 20.06
CA GLN A 101 3.87 -7.82 19.96
C GLN A 101 4.49 -8.79 18.93
N ASN A 102 3.89 -9.96 18.71
CA ASN A 102 4.39 -10.93 17.75
C ASN A 102 4.12 -10.44 16.31
N ALA A 103 2.92 -9.91 16.06
CA ALA A 103 2.54 -9.28 14.81
C ALA A 103 3.40 -8.05 14.53
N GLU A 104 3.70 -7.23 15.54
CA GLU A 104 4.62 -6.10 15.42
C GLU A 104 6.01 -6.54 14.88
N GLY A 105 6.59 -7.59 15.47
CA GLY A 105 7.87 -8.16 15.05
C GLY A 105 7.84 -8.70 13.63
N ARG A 106 6.82 -9.48 13.28
CA ARG A 106 6.63 -10.01 11.92
C ARG A 106 6.48 -8.90 10.89
N LEU A 107 5.68 -7.87 11.19
CA LEU A 107 5.45 -6.73 10.30
C LEU A 107 6.70 -5.89 10.08
N LYS A 108 7.49 -5.62 11.14
CA LYS A 108 8.75 -4.88 11.00
C LYS A 108 9.75 -5.64 10.12
N THR A 109 9.85 -6.96 10.28
CA THR A 109 10.68 -7.82 9.41
C THR A 109 10.18 -7.79 7.97
N TRP A 110 8.88 -7.95 7.77
CA TRP A 110 8.23 -7.90 6.46
C TRP A 110 8.48 -6.56 5.73
N VAL A 111 8.39 -5.43 6.43
CA VAL A 111 8.75 -4.10 5.88
C VAL A 111 10.25 -4.01 5.59
N LYS A 112 11.12 -4.49 6.50
CA LYS A 112 12.58 -4.46 6.34
C LYS A 112 13.01 -5.20 5.07
N GLU A 113 12.37 -6.32 4.75
CA GLU A 113 12.60 -7.14 3.56
C GLU A 113 11.95 -6.58 2.27
N ASN A 114 11.28 -5.42 2.34
CA ASN A 114 10.57 -4.80 1.21
C ASN A 114 9.41 -5.64 0.66
N GLN A 115 8.77 -6.47 1.48
CA GLN A 115 7.68 -7.32 1.02
C GLN A 115 6.46 -6.52 0.55
N HIS A 116 6.28 -5.27 0.98
CA HIS A 116 5.27 -4.34 0.46
C HIS A 116 5.44 -3.98 -1.03
N LEU A 117 6.63 -4.24 -1.61
CA LEU A 117 6.91 -4.07 -3.04
C LEU A 117 6.80 -5.38 -3.83
N SER A 118 6.70 -6.52 -3.14
CA SER A 118 6.67 -7.85 -3.73
C SER A 118 5.28 -8.16 -4.29
N LYS A 119 5.26 -8.71 -5.51
CA LYS A 119 4.03 -9.20 -6.17
C LYS A 119 3.63 -10.61 -5.72
N ASN A 120 4.49 -11.28 -4.97
CA ASN A 120 4.32 -12.68 -4.57
C ASN A 120 3.63 -12.84 -3.21
N THR A 121 3.23 -11.73 -2.57
CA THR A 121 2.56 -11.78 -1.28
C THR A 121 1.07 -12.10 -1.45
N PRO A 122 0.45 -12.82 -0.52
CA PRO A 122 -1.00 -13.07 -0.52
C PRO A 122 -1.80 -11.76 -0.60
N GLU A 123 -1.37 -10.73 0.13
CA GLU A 123 -2.05 -9.45 0.20
C GLU A 123 -2.02 -8.70 -1.13
N TYR A 124 -0.90 -8.76 -1.86
CA TYR A 124 -0.83 -8.20 -3.21
C TYR A 124 -1.85 -8.87 -4.14
N ASN A 125 -1.96 -10.19 -4.09
CA ASN A 125 -2.89 -10.95 -4.91
C ASN A 125 -4.35 -10.69 -4.55
N GLN A 126 -4.68 -10.55 -3.27
CA GLN A 126 -6.02 -10.16 -2.81
C GLN A 126 -6.42 -8.79 -3.36
N ILE A 127 -5.51 -7.81 -3.27
CA ILE A 127 -5.76 -6.46 -3.81
C ILE A 127 -5.95 -6.53 -5.33
N LEU A 128 -5.07 -7.25 -6.03
CA LEU A 128 -5.15 -7.41 -7.47
C LEU A 128 -6.49 -8.04 -7.90
N GLN A 129 -6.95 -9.09 -7.21
CA GLN A 129 -8.23 -9.73 -7.49
C GLN A 129 -9.41 -8.75 -7.37
N ARG A 130 -9.38 -7.87 -6.35
CA ARG A 130 -10.40 -6.83 -6.18
C ARG A 130 -10.39 -5.79 -7.29
N LEU A 131 -9.22 -5.52 -7.88
CA LEU A 131 -9.05 -4.50 -8.92
C LEU A 131 -9.27 -5.02 -10.34
N LYS A 132 -9.06 -6.31 -10.62
CA LYS A 132 -9.21 -6.90 -11.97
C LYS A 132 -10.53 -6.59 -12.67
N PRO A 133 -11.71 -6.59 -12.01
CA PRO A 133 -12.98 -6.24 -12.66
C PRO A 133 -13.03 -4.79 -13.18
N LEU A 134 -12.13 -3.93 -12.71
CA LEU A 134 -12.02 -2.55 -13.16
C LEU A 134 -11.11 -2.40 -14.38
N GLY A 135 -10.41 -3.44 -14.81
CA GLY A 135 -9.59 -3.46 -16.01
C GLY A 135 -10.44 -3.58 -17.26
N THR A 136 -10.40 -2.55 -18.09
CA THR A 136 -11.04 -2.48 -19.43
C THR A 136 -10.08 -1.77 -20.37
#